data_AF-A0AA43CVJ3-F1
#
_entry.id   AF-A0AA43CVJ3-F1
#
_cell.length_a   1.000
_cell.length_b   1.000
_cell.length_c   1.000
_cell.angle_alpha   90.00
_cell.angle_beta   90.00
_cell.angle_gamma   90.00
#
_symmetry.space_group_name_H-M   'P 1'
#
loop_
_entity.id
_entity.type
_entity.pdbx_description
1 polymer ?
#
loop_
_entity_poly.entity_id
_entity_poly.type
_entity_poly.pdbx_seq_one_letter_code
_entity_poly.pdbx_strand_id
1 'polypeptide(L)'
;MSVPFLASADNHEEKSDTFIYATYYYCKASGEEKADELVMKNTAPVFDAAVADGTIMSWGWLSHHTGGKWRRIQYHVSDSVEGLFAAQETIAK
;
A
#
# COMPACT_ATOMS: atom_id res chain seq x y z
N MET A 1 -36.77 -6.55 -42.00
CA MET A 1 -37.14 -6.33 -40.59
C MET A 1 -35.83 -6.22 -39.80
N SER A 2 -35.50 -5.01 -39.35
CA SER A 2 -34.28 -4.74 -38.57
C SER A 2 -34.39 -5.34 -37.18
N VAL A 3 -33.36 -6.05 -36.75
CA VAL A 3 -33.16 -6.41 -35.34
C VAL A 3 -32.56 -5.18 -34.65
N PRO A 4 -33.12 -4.69 -33.52
CA PRO A 4 -32.53 -3.57 -32.83
C PRO A 4 -31.21 -4.03 -32.19
N PHE A 5 -30.14 -3.29 -32.44
CA PHE A 5 -28.90 -3.39 -31.70
C PHE A 5 -29.18 -2.91 -30.28
N LEU A 6 -29.36 -3.84 -29.34
CA LEU A 6 -29.34 -3.55 -27.91
C LEU A 6 -27.93 -3.07 -27.59
N ALA A 7 -27.77 -1.76 -27.43
CA ALA A 7 -26.59 -1.18 -26.82
C ALA A 7 -26.54 -1.69 -25.37
N SER A 8 -25.63 -2.62 -25.10
CA SER A 8 -25.20 -2.89 -23.74
C SER A 8 -24.60 -1.60 -23.20
N ALA A 9 -25.25 -0.99 -22.20
CA ALA A 9 -24.64 0.07 -21.43
C ALA A 9 -23.41 -0.53 -20.74
N ASP A 10 -22.23 -0.06 -21.10
CA ASP A 10 -21.04 -0.24 -20.27
C ASP A 10 -21.33 0.46 -18.95
N ASN A 11 -21.65 -0.33 -17.91
CA ASN A 11 -21.51 0.10 -16.53
C ASN A 11 -20.00 0.31 -16.31
N HIS A 12 -19.50 1.48 -16.69
CA HIS A 12 -18.21 1.97 -16.26
C HIS A 12 -18.33 2.21 -14.75
N GLU A 13 -18.11 1.14 -13.98
CA GLU A 13 -17.82 1.23 -12.55
C GLU A 13 -16.73 2.30 -12.42
N GLU A 14 -17.04 3.40 -11.74
CA GLU A 14 -16.13 4.53 -11.61
C GLU A 14 -14.84 3.98 -11.00
N LYS A 15 -13.78 3.88 -11.80
CA LYS A 15 -12.52 3.32 -11.35
C LYS A 15 -11.96 4.27 -10.30
N SER A 16 -12.11 3.91 -9.03
CA SER A 16 -11.49 4.64 -7.93
C SER A 16 -9.98 4.65 -8.17
N ASP A 17 -9.41 5.84 -8.29
CA ASP A 17 -7.96 5.97 -8.37
C ASP A 17 -7.32 5.36 -7.12
N THR A 18 -6.18 4.71 -7.29
CA THR A 18 -5.43 4.08 -6.19
C THR A 18 -4.04 4.66 -6.16
N PHE A 19 -3.67 5.23 -5.02
CA PHE A 19 -2.39 5.86 -4.81
C PHE A 19 -1.57 5.05 -3.79
N ILE A 20 -0.26 5.01 -3.99
CA ILE A 20 0.68 4.28 -3.13
C ILE A 20 1.73 5.27 -2.61
N TYR A 21 1.93 5.30 -1.30
CA TYR A 21 3.06 5.96 -0.67
C TYR A 21 4.05 4.89 -0.22
N ALA A 22 5.33 5.03 -0.62
CA ALA A 22 6.36 4.05 -0.30
C ALA A 22 7.61 4.70 0.30
N THR A 23 8.05 4.19 1.45
CA THR A 23 9.32 4.55 2.08
C THR A 23 10.36 3.47 1.80
N TYR A 24 11.51 3.89 1.28
CA TYR A 24 12.63 3.02 0.95
C TYR A 24 13.70 3.09 2.04
N TYR A 25 14.11 1.91 2.53
CA TYR A 25 15.07 1.80 3.61
C TYR A 25 16.42 1.33 3.09
N TYR A 26 17.46 2.07 3.48
CA TYR A 26 18.83 1.57 3.42
C TYR A 26 18.99 0.49 4.49
N CYS A 27 19.35 -0.73 4.10
CA CYS A 27 19.59 -1.81 5.06
C CYS A 27 20.87 -2.57 4.70
N LYS A 28 21.62 -2.96 5.73
CA LYS A 28 22.71 -3.94 5.57
C LYS A 28 22.07 -5.33 5.46
N ALA A 29 22.51 -6.12 4.50
CA ALA A 29 21.93 -7.45 4.25
C ALA A 29 21.90 -8.35 5.49
N SER A 30 22.95 -8.29 6.32
CA SER A 30 23.04 -9.08 7.56
C SER A 30 22.02 -8.69 8.64
N GLY A 31 21.35 -7.55 8.53
CA GLY A 31 20.35 -7.08 9.49
C GLY A 31 18.90 -7.27 9.02
N GLU A 32 18.69 -7.80 7.82
CA GLU A 32 17.37 -7.86 7.19
C GLU A 32 16.39 -8.76 7.94
N GLU A 33 16.81 -9.95 8.36
CA GLU A 33 15.93 -10.86 9.12
C GLU A 33 15.47 -10.22 10.42
N LYS A 34 16.36 -9.47 11.09
CA LYS A 34 15.99 -8.76 12.32
C LYS A 34 15.05 -7.60 12.05
N ALA A 35 15.23 -6.88 10.93
CA ALA A 35 14.30 -5.85 10.52
C ALA A 35 12.92 -6.45 10.23
N ASP A 36 12.86 -7.58 9.51
CA ASP A 36 11.62 -8.30 9.20
C ASP A 36 10.91 -8.73 10.49
N GLU A 37 11.63 -9.34 11.43
CA GLU A 37 11.08 -9.71 12.73
C GLU A 37 10.49 -8.50 13.47
N LEU A 38 11.22 -7.39 13.53
CA LEU A 38 10.78 -6.19 14.25
C LEU A 38 9.58 -5.51 13.57
N VAL A 39 9.56 -5.44 12.25
CA VAL A 39 8.44 -4.88 11.49
C VAL A 39 7.19 -5.75 11.69
N MET A 40 7.31 -7.06 11.54
CA MET A 40 6.17 -7.96 11.74
C MET A 40 5.67 -7.96 13.19
N LYS A 41 6.56 -7.80 14.17
CA LYS A 41 6.17 -7.79 15.58
C LYS A 41 5.54 -6.46 16.02
N ASN A 42 6.11 -5.33 15.59
CA ASN A 42 5.79 -4.02 16.18
C ASN A 42 4.99 -3.13 15.23
N THR A 43 5.28 -3.20 13.93
CA THR A 43 4.70 -2.32 12.92
C THR A 43 3.45 -2.92 12.30
N ALA A 44 3.46 -4.21 11.99
CA ALA A 44 2.32 -4.89 11.38
C ALA A 44 1.00 -4.69 12.16
N PRO A 45 0.95 -4.86 13.51
CA PRO A 45 -0.29 -4.66 14.24
C PRO A 45 -0.87 -3.25 14.14
N VAL A 46 -0.02 -2.22 14.01
CA VAL A 46 -0.45 -0.83 13.86
C VAL A 46 -1.07 -0.60 12.48
N PHE A 47 -0.41 -1.10 11.44
CA PHE A 47 -0.92 -0.98 10.07
C PHE A 47 -2.14 -1.86 9.82
N ASP A 48 -2.22 -3.05 10.43
CA ASP A 48 -3.40 -3.90 10.39
C ASP A 48 -4.61 -3.22 11.05
N ALA A 49 -4.40 -2.50 12.16
CA ALA A 49 -5.45 -1.69 12.78
C ALA A 49 -5.89 -0.54 11.88
N ALA A 50 -4.94 0.13 11.21
CA ALA A 50 -5.23 1.21 10.26
C ALA A 50 -5.96 0.73 8.99
N VAL A 51 -5.77 -0.53 8.60
CA VAL A 51 -6.61 -1.16 7.56
C VAL A 51 -8.01 -1.44 8.11
N ALA A 52 -8.10 -1.99 9.33
CA ALA A 52 -9.38 -2.37 9.93
C ALA A 52 -10.30 -1.17 10.23
N ASP A 53 -9.73 0.00 10.57
CA ASP A 53 -10.50 1.22 10.82
C ASP A 53 -10.72 2.09 9.56
N GLY A 54 -10.14 1.71 8.43
CA GLY A 54 -10.30 2.39 7.13
C GLY A 54 -9.38 3.60 6.93
N THR A 55 -8.40 3.85 7.81
CA THR A 55 -7.40 4.91 7.62
C THR A 55 -6.57 4.69 6.34
N ILE A 56 -6.26 3.43 6.02
CA ILE A 56 -5.60 3.03 4.77
C ILE A 56 -6.32 1.81 4.17
N MET A 57 -6.22 1.64 2.85
CA MET A 57 -6.84 0.49 2.17
C MET A 57 -6.03 -0.80 2.34
N SER A 58 -4.70 -0.69 2.32
CA SER A 58 -3.76 -1.79 2.51
C SER A 58 -2.37 -1.28 2.81
N TRP A 59 -1.48 -2.18 3.24
CA TRP A 59 -0.08 -1.91 3.46
C TRP A 59 0.80 -3.11 3.07
N GLY A 60 2.12 -2.91 2.99
CA GLY A 60 3.04 -4.02 2.83
C GLY A 60 4.47 -3.69 3.21
N TRP A 61 5.22 -4.77 3.45
CA TRP A 61 6.65 -4.78 3.72
C TRP A 61 7.35 -5.70 2.72
N LEU A 62 8.18 -5.15 1.84
CA LEU A 62 8.79 -5.86 0.73
C LEU A 62 10.30 -5.93 0.86
N SER A 63 10.87 -7.09 0.54
CA SER A 63 12.30 -7.25 0.30
C SER A 63 12.63 -6.87 -1.14
N HIS A 64 13.66 -6.04 -1.32
CA HIS A 64 14.08 -5.59 -2.63
C HIS A 64 15.24 -6.46 -3.14
N HIS A 65 14.96 -7.32 -4.12
CA HIS A 65 15.96 -8.26 -4.66
C HIS A 65 17.12 -7.55 -5.38
N THR A 66 16.82 -6.64 -6.33
CA THR A 66 17.80 -5.88 -7.14
C THR A 66 17.91 -4.41 -6.69
N GLY A 67 18.06 -4.17 -5.39
CA GLY A 67 18.05 -2.83 -4.80
C GLY A 67 19.40 -2.23 -4.39
N GLY A 68 20.48 -3.01 -4.48
CA GLY A 68 21.77 -2.65 -3.91
C GLY A 68 21.62 -2.34 -2.42
N LYS A 69 21.82 -1.09 -2.03
CA LYS A 69 21.72 -0.64 -0.64
C LYS A 69 20.29 -0.43 -0.13
N TRP A 70 19.32 -0.29 -1.04
CA TRP A 70 17.90 -0.10 -0.74
C TRP A 70 17.22 -1.45 -0.73
N ARG A 71 17.15 -2.07 0.44
CA ARG A 71 16.83 -3.50 0.57
C ARG A 71 15.40 -3.74 1.06
N ARG A 72 14.74 -2.74 1.63
CA ARG A 72 13.37 -2.87 2.14
C ARG A 72 12.50 -1.69 1.74
N ILE A 73 11.22 -1.98 1.55
CA ILE A 73 10.19 -1.01 1.19
C ILE A 73 9.00 -1.23 2.12
N GLN A 74 8.55 -0.16 2.77
CA GLN A 74 7.24 -0.13 3.40
C GLN A 74 6.32 0.72 2.54
N TYR A 75 5.08 0.27 2.31
CA TYR A 75 4.11 1.07 1.59
C TYR A 75 2.72 0.97 2.22
N HIS A 76 1.89 1.95 1.92
CA HIS A 76 0.45 1.95 2.19
C HIS A 76 -0.32 2.57 1.03
N VAL A 77 -1.62 2.28 0.99
CA VAL A 77 -2.50 2.58 -0.13
C VAL A 77 -3.69 3.42 0.34
N SER A 78 -4.08 4.40 -0.48
CA SER A 78 -5.28 5.22 -0.30
C SER A 78 -5.94 5.48 -1.66
N ASP A 79 -7.21 5.85 -1.62
CA ASP A 79 -8.01 6.30 -2.77
C ASP A 79 -7.77 7.78 -3.15
N SER A 80 -6.93 8.50 -2.40
CA SER A 80 -6.60 9.90 -2.61
C SER A 80 -5.17 10.22 -2.19
N VAL A 81 -4.60 11.28 -2.77
CA VAL A 81 -3.26 11.77 -2.39
C VAL A 81 -3.28 12.36 -0.99
N GLU A 82 -4.35 13.07 -0.62
CA GLU A 82 -4.56 13.62 0.71
C GLU A 82 -4.62 12.51 1.78
N GLY A 83 -5.29 11.39 1.48
CA GLY A 83 -5.34 10.23 2.35
C GLY A 83 -3.97 9.61 2.61
N LEU A 84 -3.09 9.55 1.60
CA LEU A 84 -1.71 9.06 1.79
C LEU A 84 -0.93 9.86 2.83
N PHE A 85 -1.02 11.19 2.78
CA PHE A 85 -0.32 12.08 3.72
C PHE A 85 -0.98 12.08 5.10
N ALA A 86 -2.31 12.04 5.18
CA ALA A 86 -3.02 11.90 6.45
C ALA A 86 -2.66 10.60 7.17
N ALA A 87 -2.53 9.49 6.43
CA ALA A 87 -2.07 8.21 6.96
C ALA A 87 -0.62 8.29 7.50
N GLN A 88 0.26 9.05 6.83
CA GLN A 88 1.63 9.24 7.30
C GLN A 88 1.67 9.96 8.66
N GLU A 89 0.87 11.01 8.86
CA GLU A 89 0.82 11.81 10.10
C GLU A 89 0.20 11.04 11.30
N THR A 90 -0.61 10.03 11.01
CA THR A 90 -1.36 9.26 12.01
C THR A 90 -0.67 7.95 12.37
N ILE A 91 -0.07 7.26 11.40
CA ILE A 91 0.53 5.92 11.57
C ILE A 91 2.05 6.01 11.83
N ALA A 92 2.78 6.90 11.16
CA ALA A 92 4.25 6.88 11.14
C ALA A 92 4.93 7.67 12.30
N LYS A 93 4.28 7.77 13.47
CA LYS A 93 4.81 8.47 14.66
C LYS A 93 5.73 7.61 15.52
#